data_AF-A0A3N5N8V6-F1
#
_entry.id   AF-A0A3N5N8V6-F1
#
_cell.length_a   1.000
_cell.length_b   1.000
_cell.length_c   1.000
_cell.angle_alpha   90.00
_cell.angle_beta   90.00
_cell.angle_gamma   90.00
#
_symmetry.space_group_name_H-M   'P 1'
#
loop_
_entity.id
_entity.type
_entity.pdbx_description
1 polymer ?
#
loop_
_entity_poly.entity_id
_entity_poly.type
_entity_poly.pdbx_seq_one_letter_code
_entity_poly.pdbx_strand_id
1 'polypeptide(L)'
;MKPGNFTRRQFIITGSVGTLALASCMAPRSSRPVVSIARIRNGKVDEAVKEAIDLLGGIGRVMGNRKKVMLKPNLVGPDPRSTT
;
A
#
# COMPACT_ATOMS: atom_id res chain seq x y z
N MET A 1 -51.52 -13.16 -0.11
CA MET A 1 -50.14 -13.55 0.27
C MET A 1 -50.08 -13.62 1.79
N LYS A 2 -49.81 -14.80 2.39
CA LYS A 2 -49.73 -14.94 3.85
C LYS A 2 -48.35 -14.47 4.33
N PRO A 3 -48.23 -13.56 5.32
CA PRO A 3 -46.94 -13.18 5.86
C PRO A 3 -46.35 -14.38 6.63
N GLY A 4 -45.17 -14.83 6.22
CA GLY A 4 -44.43 -15.89 6.92
C GLY A 4 -43.92 -15.39 8.28
N ASN A 5 -44.03 -16.22 9.31
CA ASN A 5 -43.63 -15.89 10.68
C ASN A 5 -42.12 -15.59 10.75
N PHE A 6 -41.76 -14.32 10.87
CA PHE A 6 -40.38 -13.88 11.05
C PHE A 6 -39.90 -14.27 12.46
N THR A 7 -39.05 -15.30 12.56
CA THR A 7 -38.53 -15.76 13.86
C THR A 7 -37.53 -14.76 14.43
N ARG A 8 -37.55 -14.54 15.76
CA ARG A 8 -36.64 -13.63 16.49
C ARG A 8 -35.15 -13.79 16.11
N ARG A 9 -34.73 -15.03 15.79
CA ARG A 9 -33.37 -15.34 15.32
C ARG A 9 -33.02 -14.63 14.02
N GLN A 10 -33.95 -14.57 13.06
CA GLN A 10 -33.73 -13.88 11.78
C GLN A 10 -33.60 -12.36 11.99
N PHE A 11 -34.41 -11.79 12.89
CA PHE A 11 -34.29 -10.36 13.23
C PHE A 11 -32.93 -10.02 13.85
N ILE A 12 -32.42 -10.85 14.77
CA ILE A 12 -31.11 -10.64 15.39
C ILE A 12 -29.97 -10.77 14.36
N ILE A 13 -30.03 -11.77 13.48
CA ILE A 13 -29.03 -11.98 12.43
C ILE A 13 -29.04 -10.82 11.43
N THR A 14 -30.21 -10.37 10.99
CA THR A 14 -30.33 -9.26 10.03
C THR A 14 -29.87 -7.93 10.67
N GLY A 15 -30.20 -7.68 11.94
CA GLY A 15 -29.79 -6.47 12.64
C GLY A 15 -28.28 -6.39 12.90
N SER A 16 -27.62 -7.51 13.24
CA SER A 16 -26.18 -7.54 13.49
C SER A 16 -25.34 -7.42 12.21
N VAL A 17 -25.78 -8.04 11.10
CA VAL A 17 -25.09 -7.91 9.81
C VAL A 17 -25.22 -6.49 9.24
N GLY A 18 -26.40 -5.87 9.33
CA GLY A 18 -26.63 -4.52 8.81
C GLY A 18 -25.83 -3.43 9.54
N THR A 19 -25.65 -3.57 10.85
CA THR A 19 -24.91 -2.60 11.68
C THR A 19 -23.39 -2.71 11.51
N LEU A 20 -22.85 -3.92 11.38
CA LEU A 20 -21.41 -4.12 11.13
C LEU A 20 -20.96 -3.58 9.76
N ALA A 21 -21.79 -3.77 8.72
CA ALA A 21 -21.49 -3.30 7.38
C ALA A 21 -21.37 -1.77 7.32
N LEU A 22 -22.28 -1.05 8.00
CA LEU A 22 -22.25 0.42 8.06
C LEU A 22 -21.06 0.93 8.88
N ALA A 23 -20.70 0.27 9.98
CA ALA A 23 -19.56 0.66 10.81
C ALA A 23 -18.22 0.56 10.06
N SER A 24 -18.05 -0.44 9.19
CA SER A 24 -16.83 -0.62 8.37
C SER A 24 -16.58 0.56 7.41
N CYS A 25 -17.65 1.20 6.92
CA CYS A 25 -17.55 2.34 6.01
C CYS A 25 -17.25 3.68 6.72
N MET A 26 -17.41 3.76 8.05
CA MET A 26 -17.20 4.99 8.83
C MET A 26 -15.82 5.06 9.51
N ALA A 27 -14.96 4.08 9.30
CA ALA A 27 -13.60 4.12 9.84
C ALA A 27 -12.83 5.31 9.23
N PRO A 28 -12.25 6.21 10.05
CA PRO A 28 -11.51 7.36 9.55
C PRO A 28 -10.30 6.88 8.73
N ARG A 29 -10.29 7.22 7.44
CA ARG A 29 -9.13 6.98 6.57
C ARG A 29 -8.00 7.89 7.02
N SER A 30 -7.07 7.32 7.78
CA SER A 30 -5.78 7.94 8.12
C SER A 30 -5.09 8.36 6.81
N SER A 31 -4.82 9.67 6.64
CA SER A 31 -4.23 10.28 5.45
C SER A 31 -2.74 10.00 5.27
N ARG A 32 -2.27 8.80 5.63
CA ARG A 32 -0.87 8.43 5.48
C ARG A 32 -0.51 8.45 3.99
N PRO A 33 0.61 9.08 3.62
CA PRO A 33 1.08 9.04 2.24
C PRO A 33 1.25 7.59 1.82
N VAL A 34 0.66 7.24 0.67
CA VAL A 34 0.76 5.90 0.10
C VAL A 34 2.17 5.75 -0.45
N VAL A 35 2.98 4.94 0.23
CA VAL A 35 4.34 4.61 -0.17
C VAL A 35 4.49 3.11 -0.30
N SER A 36 5.31 2.69 -1.26
CA SER A 36 5.75 1.30 -1.39
C SER A 36 7.13 1.16 -0.75
N ILE A 37 7.35 0.09 0.00
CA ILE A 37 8.59 -0.14 0.75
C ILE A 37 9.28 -1.38 0.21
N ALA A 38 10.47 -1.22 -0.38
CA ALA A 38 11.39 -2.33 -0.66
C ALA A 38 12.26 -2.61 0.57
N ARG A 39 12.60 -3.88 0.82
CA ARG A 39 13.38 -4.29 2.00
C ARG A 39 14.61 -5.07 1.61
N ILE A 40 15.74 -4.75 2.23
CA ILE A 40 16.96 -5.55 2.12
C ILE A 40 16.73 -6.87 2.86
N ARG A 41 16.94 -7.99 2.16
CA ARG A 41 16.82 -9.35 2.72
C ARG A 41 18.15 -10.07 2.55
N ASN A 42 18.63 -10.74 3.60
CA ASN A 42 19.89 -11.48 3.59
C ASN A 42 21.10 -10.66 3.09
N GLY A 43 21.13 -9.36 3.39
CA GLY A 43 22.20 -8.45 2.96
C GLY A 43 22.21 -8.10 1.47
N LYS A 44 21.21 -8.54 0.70
CA LYS A 44 21.17 -8.34 -0.75
C LYS A 44 20.59 -6.97 -1.11
N VAL A 45 21.45 -5.96 -1.15
CA VAL A 45 21.07 -4.57 -1.44
C VAL A 45 20.59 -4.42 -2.89
N ASP A 46 21.29 -5.03 -3.85
CA ASP A 46 20.98 -4.89 -5.28
C ASP A 46 19.59 -5.40 -5.63
N GLU A 47 19.17 -6.52 -5.02
CA GLU A 47 17.82 -7.08 -5.19
C GLU A 47 16.75 -6.13 -4.65
N ALA A 48 16.99 -5.49 -3.49
CA ALA A 48 16.08 -4.52 -2.91
C ALA A 48 15.98 -3.23 -3.75
N VAL A 49 17.09 -2.77 -4.33
CA VAL A 49 17.10 -1.62 -5.26
C VAL A 49 16.30 -1.94 -6.52
N LYS A 50 16.44 -3.16 -7.06
CA LYS A 50 15.64 -3.62 -8.20
C LYS A 50 14.14 -3.65 -7.87
N GLU A 51 13.76 -4.20 -6.73
CA GLU A 51 12.37 -4.21 -6.24
C GLU A 51 11.83 -2.78 -6.12
N ALA A 52 12.61 -1.84 -5.58
CA ALA A 52 12.21 -0.44 -5.48
C ALA A 52 11.92 0.19 -6.85
N ILE A 53 12.73 -0.10 -7.87
CA ILE A 53 12.50 0.38 -9.25
C ILE A 53 11.24 -0.24 -9.84
N ASP A 54 11.02 -1.54 -9.62
CA ASP A 54 9.83 -2.24 -10.11
C ASP A 54 8.54 -1.68 -9.48
N LEU A 55 8.57 -1.34 -8.19
CA LEU A 55 7.46 -0.69 -7.49
C LEU A 55 7.13 0.71 -8.02
N LEU A 56 8.11 1.42 -8.59
CA LEU A 56 7.89 2.68 -9.32
C LEU A 56 7.29 2.47 -10.73
N GLY A 57 7.04 1.21 -11.11
CA GLY A 57 6.52 0.80 -12.41
C GLY A 57 7.61 0.33 -13.37
N GLY A 58 8.82 0.07 -12.88
CA GLY A 58 9.92 -0.53 -13.63
C GLY A 58 10.74 0.46 -14.44
N ILE A 59 11.96 0.06 -14.79
CA ILE A 59 12.92 0.93 -15.49
C ILE A 59 12.41 1.38 -16.85
N GLY A 60 11.67 0.52 -17.58
CA GLY A 60 11.10 0.88 -18.88
C GLY A 60 10.11 2.04 -18.79
N ARG A 61 9.27 2.07 -17.75
CA ARG A 61 8.33 3.18 -17.52
C ARG A 61 9.07 4.46 -17.10
N VAL A 62 10.10 4.33 -16.27
CA VAL A 62 10.91 5.47 -15.81
C VAL A 62 11.74 6.05 -16.96
N MET A 63 12.29 5.22 -17.83
CA MET A 63 13.14 5.63 -18.96
C MET A 63 12.31 6.13 -20.15
N GLY A 64 11.22 5.45 -20.48
CA GLY A 64 10.42 5.73 -21.69
C GLY A 64 11.31 5.83 -22.93
N ASN A 65 11.15 6.92 -23.70
CA ASN A 65 11.93 7.19 -24.91
C ASN A 65 13.16 8.09 -24.65
N ARG A 66 13.59 8.27 -23.40
CA ARG A 66 14.71 9.16 -23.07
C ARG A 66 16.03 8.55 -23.51
N LYS A 67 16.79 9.32 -24.29
CA LYS A 67 18.12 8.91 -24.81
C LYS A 67 19.27 9.24 -23.87
N LYS A 68 19.05 10.13 -22.88
CA LYS A 68 20.04 10.57 -21.89
C LYS A 68 19.37 10.72 -20.54
N VAL A 69 20.05 10.27 -19.49
CA VAL A 69 19.60 10.39 -18.11
C VAL A 69 20.76 10.92 -17.28
N MET A 70 20.46 11.93 -16.47
CA MET A 70 21.39 12.44 -15.48
C MET A 70 21.15 11.72 -14.17
N LEU A 71 22.13 10.94 -13.73
CA LEU A 71 22.12 10.35 -12.40
C LEU A 71 22.68 11.39 -11.43
N LYS A 72 21.91 11.74 -10.39
CA LYS A 72 22.38 12.59 -9.29
C LYS A 72 22.98 11.66 -8.22
N PRO A 73 24.31 11.46 -8.15
CA PRO A 73 24.89 10.77 -7.01
C PRO A 73 24.67 11.64 -5.77
N ASN A 74 24.19 11.03 -4.70
CA ASN A 74 24.29 11.63 -3.39
C ASN A 74 25.65 11.20 -2.84
N LEU A 75 26.58 12.15 -2.67
CA LEU A 75 27.95 11.87 -2.22
C LEU A 75 28.04 11.83 -0.69
N VAL A 76 27.03 11.27 -0.04
CA VAL A 76 27.01 11.11 1.41
C VAL A 76 27.90 9.93 1.79
N GLY A 77 28.65 10.07 2.89
CA GLY A 77 29.48 9.00 3.42
C GLY A 77 28.66 7.80 3.91
N PRO A 78 29.31 6.68 4.27
CA PRO A 78 28.62 5.49 4.78
C PRO A 78 27.94 5.70 6.14
N ASP A 79 28.18 6.83 6.81
CA ASP A 79 27.49 7.19 8.04
C ASP A 79 26.02 7.56 7.75
N PRO A 80 25.03 6.83 8.30
CA PRO A 80 23.61 7.12 8.12
C PRO A 80 23.16 8.50 8.66
N ARG A 81 24.02 9.23 9.40
CA ARG A 81 23.79 10.62 9.82
C ARG A 81 24.26 11.66 8.81
N SER A 82 24.94 11.27 7.73
CA SER A 82 25.37 12.19 6.68
C SER A 82 24.17 12.66 5.87
N THR A 83 23.72 13.92 6.07
CA THR A 83 22.52 14.47 5.43
C THR A 83 22.80 15.39 4.23
N THR A 84 24.05 15.55 3.80
CA THR A 84 24.45 16.46 2.70
C THR A 84 25.65 15.93 1.96
#